data_AF-A0A816XMI1-F1
#
_entry.id   AF-A0A816XMI1-F1
#
_cell.length_a   1.000
_cell.length_b   1.000
_cell.length_c   1.000
_cell.angle_alpha   90.00
_cell.angle_beta   90.00
_cell.angle_gamma   90.00
#
_symmetry.space_group_name_H-M   'P 1'
#
loop_
_entity.id
_entity.type
_entity.pdbx_description
1 polymer ?
#
loop_
_entity_poly.entity_id
_entity_poly.type
_entity_poly.pdbx_seq_one_letter_code
_entity_poly.pdbx_strand_id
1 'polypeptide(L)'
;MCNSSTTTTTGTGTAVTENQQSRTDIFLDRLSIKTLEQPTKRNLQHCDNLGSPLMSEAVTEAKTLFTLAFPIAVAALVLYLRSAVSMFFPGRLGDLELAAGSLAIAFANITGYSVLSGLALGMEPLCSQAFGAHRYKLLSLTLHRTVVFLLVCCVPISVLWLNVGKISVYLHQDPDIAQLAQTYLIFSLPDLLTNTLLHPIRNYLRAQAIIHPVTLATISGAVFHLPANLFLVSYLRLGLTGVAVASSVTNLFVVAFLICYVWASGLHVPTWTDPTWDCLRGWGPLLRLAGPSCVSVCLEWWWYEIMTVLCGLLVNPRSTVAAMGVLIQTTSFLYVFPSSLSFAVSSRVGNELGANRPKTAKLSAMLSIVFAAATGVTAAAFAYSVRNVWGRVFTGDDEILRLTAAALPILGLCEIGNCPQTVGCGVVRGTAPRTT
;
A
#
# COMPACT_ATOMS: atom_id res chain seq x y z
N MET A 1 19.56 74.38 10.50
CA MET A 1 20.79 75.12 10.10
C MET A 1 21.96 74.15 10.22
N CYS A 2 22.84 74.12 9.22
CA CYS A 2 24.16 73.45 9.14
C CYS A 2 24.21 71.91 9.35
N ASN A 3 24.71 71.09 8.40
CA ASN A 3 26.10 70.90 7.88
C ASN A 3 27.02 70.21 8.90
N SER A 4 27.91 69.23 8.61
CA SER A 4 28.33 68.49 7.38
C SER A 4 28.72 67.02 7.77
N SER A 5 29.39 66.12 7.03
CA SER A 5 30.04 66.11 5.69
C SER A 5 30.28 64.66 5.16
N THR A 6 30.32 64.56 3.83
CA THR A 6 31.25 63.81 2.93
C THR A 6 32.43 63.02 3.56
N THR A 7 32.85 61.87 3.00
CA THR A 7 33.68 61.79 1.76
C THR A 7 33.61 60.40 1.08
N THR A 8 33.80 60.39 -0.25
CA THR A 8 33.75 59.23 -1.17
C THR A 8 35.15 58.89 -1.72
N THR A 9 35.51 57.61 -1.92
CA THR A 9 36.29 57.14 -3.11
C THR A 9 36.39 55.61 -3.25
N THR A 10 36.11 55.14 -4.48
CA THR A 10 36.74 54.04 -5.27
C THR A 10 37.71 53.04 -4.60
N GLY A 11 37.74 51.74 -4.90
CA GLY A 11 36.98 50.93 -5.87
C GLY A 11 37.88 49.94 -6.64
N THR A 12 37.43 48.69 -6.82
CA THR A 12 37.95 47.70 -7.80
C THR A 12 36.92 46.57 -7.91
N GLY A 13 36.68 46.07 -9.11
CA GLY A 13 35.72 44.99 -9.34
C GLY A 13 36.38 43.71 -9.84
N THR A 14 35.65 42.60 -9.74
CA THR A 14 35.79 41.41 -10.59
C THR A 14 34.40 40.80 -10.79
N ALA A 15 34.12 40.37 -12.02
CA ALA A 15 32.83 39.81 -12.43
C ALA A 15 32.93 38.29 -12.63
N VAL A 16 31.80 37.67 -13.02
CA VAL A 16 31.65 36.27 -13.47
C VAL A 16 31.70 35.27 -12.28
N THR A 17 30.70 34.41 -12.02
CA THR A 17 29.86 33.59 -12.92
C THR A 17 28.38 33.53 -12.51
N GLU A 18 27.48 34.05 -13.35
CA GLU A 18 26.09 33.57 -13.43
C GLU A 18 26.04 32.32 -14.32
N ASN A 19 26.16 31.09 -13.77
CA ASN A 19 25.90 29.89 -14.57
C ASN A 19 25.53 28.60 -13.79
N GLN A 20 24.72 28.70 -12.73
CA GLN A 20 24.33 27.50 -11.96
C GLN A 20 22.85 27.40 -11.56
N GLN A 21 22.02 28.34 -12.00
CA GLN A 21 20.59 28.36 -11.67
C GLN A 21 19.68 27.91 -12.84
N SER A 22 20.18 27.97 -14.09
CA SER A 22 19.39 27.69 -15.30
C SER A 22 19.14 26.20 -15.63
N ARG A 23 19.73 25.25 -14.87
CA ARG A 23 19.71 23.82 -15.23
C ARG A 23 18.75 22.94 -14.41
N THR A 24 18.22 23.45 -13.30
CA THR A 24 17.26 22.73 -12.44
C THR A 24 15.81 22.85 -12.91
N ASP A 25 15.45 23.92 -13.62
CA ASP A 25 14.05 24.21 -13.93
C ASP A 25 13.48 23.34 -15.08
N ILE A 26 14.35 22.88 -16.00
CA ILE A 26 13.97 22.11 -17.20
C ILE A 26 13.31 20.76 -16.86
N PHE A 27 13.63 20.17 -15.71
CA PHE A 27 13.04 18.89 -15.27
C PHE A 27 11.76 19.04 -14.44
N LEU A 28 11.56 20.19 -13.79
CA LEU A 28 10.36 20.45 -12.99
C LEU A 28 9.17 20.90 -13.87
N ASP A 29 9.44 21.69 -14.91
CA ASP A 29 8.40 22.31 -15.73
C ASP A 29 7.61 21.30 -16.59
N ARG A 30 8.17 20.11 -16.86
CA ARG A 30 7.47 19.00 -17.56
C ARG A 30 6.60 18.11 -16.67
N LEU A 31 6.67 18.26 -15.35
CA LEU A 31 5.88 17.46 -14.38
C LEU A 31 5.00 18.32 -13.47
N SER A 32 4.98 19.64 -13.68
CA SER A 32 4.12 20.57 -12.94
C SER A 32 2.65 20.39 -13.35
N ILE A 33 1.93 19.57 -12.58
CA ILE A 33 0.46 19.58 -12.55
C ILE A 33 0.05 21.01 -12.17
N LYS A 34 -0.73 21.66 -13.04
CA LYS A 34 -1.25 23.02 -12.82
C LYS A 34 -1.68 23.22 -11.37
N THR A 35 -0.90 24.03 -10.65
CA THR A 35 -1.27 24.60 -9.36
C THR A 35 -2.60 25.35 -9.52
N LEU A 36 -3.43 25.28 -8.47
CA LEU A 36 -4.78 25.84 -8.46
C LEU A 36 -4.74 27.37 -8.64
N GLU A 37 -4.93 27.85 -9.87
CA GLU A 37 -5.24 29.25 -10.14
C GLU A 37 -6.54 29.63 -9.43
N GLN A 38 -6.55 30.80 -8.77
CA GLN A 38 -7.76 31.40 -8.22
C GLN A 38 -8.74 31.72 -9.37
N PRO A 39 -10.07 31.64 -9.14
CA PRO A 39 -11.05 31.80 -10.20
C PRO A 39 -11.21 33.25 -10.68
N THR A 40 -10.33 33.68 -11.58
CA THR A 40 -10.51 34.90 -12.36
C THR A 40 -11.73 34.73 -13.27
N LYS A 41 -12.71 35.62 -13.16
CA LYS A 41 -13.94 35.61 -13.97
C LYS A 41 -13.61 35.67 -15.47
N ARG A 42 -13.68 34.53 -16.17
CA ARG A 42 -13.73 34.48 -17.64
C ARG A 42 -15.16 34.27 -18.11
N ASN A 43 -15.69 35.25 -18.81
CA ASN A 43 -16.85 35.05 -19.67
C ASN A 43 -16.48 34.04 -20.76
N LEU A 44 -17.09 32.87 -20.74
CA LEU A 44 -16.96 31.86 -21.78
C LEU A 44 -18.30 31.77 -22.51
N GLN A 45 -18.29 32.16 -23.78
CA GLN A 45 -19.43 32.05 -24.67
C GLN A 45 -19.81 30.58 -24.85
N HIS A 46 -21.11 30.35 -24.94
CA HIS A 46 -21.74 29.06 -25.14
C HIS A 46 -21.40 28.53 -26.55
N CYS A 47 -20.82 27.33 -26.63
CA CYS A 47 -20.78 26.54 -27.86
C CYS A 47 -21.28 25.14 -27.51
N ASP A 48 -22.43 24.78 -28.09
CA ASP A 48 -23.13 23.55 -27.82
C ASP A 48 -22.33 22.32 -28.27
N ASN A 49 -22.17 21.37 -27.35
CA ASN A 49 -21.93 19.97 -27.67
C ASN A 49 -22.98 19.14 -26.94
N LEU A 50 -24.01 18.72 -27.66
CA LEU A 50 -25.21 18.07 -27.12
C LEU A 50 -24.99 16.58 -26.74
N GLY A 51 -23.79 16.23 -26.30
CA GLY A 51 -23.56 15.03 -25.50
C GLY A 51 -23.94 15.35 -24.06
N SER A 52 -24.99 14.69 -23.53
CA SER A 52 -25.67 15.12 -22.31
C SER A 52 -24.70 15.42 -21.13
N PRO A 53 -24.96 16.46 -20.31
CA PRO A 53 -24.02 16.90 -19.27
C PRO A 53 -23.64 15.77 -18.29
N LEU A 54 -24.56 14.82 -18.06
CA LEU A 54 -24.32 13.59 -17.30
C LEU A 54 -23.17 12.73 -17.85
N MET A 55 -23.03 12.61 -19.17
CA MET A 55 -21.90 11.87 -19.76
C MET A 55 -20.56 12.60 -19.56
N SER A 56 -20.55 13.93 -19.64
CA SER A 56 -19.36 14.74 -19.38
C SER A 56 -18.91 14.63 -17.92
N GLU A 57 -19.86 14.68 -16.97
CA GLU A 57 -19.61 14.42 -15.55
C GLU A 57 -19.08 13.00 -15.32
N ALA A 58 -19.70 11.98 -15.92
CA ALA A 58 -19.29 10.59 -15.77
C ALA A 58 -17.88 10.32 -16.34
N VAL A 59 -17.53 10.88 -17.51
CA VAL A 59 -16.18 10.76 -18.09
C VAL A 59 -15.14 11.48 -17.23
N THR A 60 -15.49 12.64 -16.67
CA THR A 60 -14.60 13.39 -15.77
C THR A 60 -14.34 12.61 -14.49
N GLU A 61 -15.37 12.06 -13.86
CA GLU A 61 -15.24 11.26 -12.63
C GLU A 61 -14.51 9.93 -12.89
N ALA A 62 -14.78 9.27 -14.01
CA ALA A 62 -14.04 8.09 -14.46
C ALA A 62 -12.54 8.36 -14.60
N LYS A 63 -12.18 9.50 -15.23
CA LYS A 63 -10.79 9.94 -15.35
C LYS A 63 -10.17 10.19 -13.98
N THR A 64 -10.88 10.84 -13.06
CA THR A 64 -10.40 11.06 -11.68
C THR A 64 -10.14 9.74 -10.95
N LEU A 65 -11.08 8.78 -11.00
CA LEU A 65 -10.89 7.46 -10.41
C LEU A 65 -9.69 6.72 -11.00
N PHE A 66 -9.50 6.78 -12.33
CA PHE A 66 -8.35 6.15 -12.99
C PHE A 66 -7.02 6.81 -12.61
N THR A 67 -6.95 8.15 -12.58
CA THR A 67 -5.75 8.90 -12.16
C THR A 67 -5.36 8.58 -10.70
N LEU A 68 -6.33 8.26 -9.84
CA LEU A 68 -6.07 7.80 -8.47
C LEU A 68 -5.66 6.33 -8.42
N ALA A 69 -6.40 5.44 -9.11
CA ALA A 69 -6.18 4.00 -9.02
C ALA A 69 -4.89 3.54 -9.71
N PHE A 70 -4.50 4.14 -10.84
CA PHE A 70 -3.37 3.68 -11.65
C PHE A 70 -2.02 3.73 -10.89
N PRO A 71 -1.61 4.82 -10.21
CA PRO A 71 -0.36 4.83 -9.44
C PRO A 71 -0.38 3.88 -8.22
N ILE A 72 -1.56 3.59 -7.66
CA ILE A 72 -1.73 2.57 -6.60
C ILE A 72 -1.48 1.17 -7.20
N ALA A 73 -2.07 0.88 -8.36
CA ALA A 73 -1.88 -0.40 -9.05
C ALA A 73 -0.42 -0.63 -9.45
N VAL A 74 0.28 0.40 -9.96
CA VAL A 74 1.72 0.31 -10.23
C VAL A 74 2.51 0.00 -8.95
N ALA A 75 2.23 0.68 -7.83
CA ALA A 75 2.91 0.41 -6.57
C ALA A 75 2.63 -1.03 -6.05
N ALA A 76 1.40 -1.50 -6.18
CA ALA A 76 1.00 -2.85 -5.76
C ALA A 76 1.58 -3.96 -6.64
N LEU A 77 1.64 -3.77 -7.98
CA LEU A 77 2.33 -4.68 -8.89
C LEU A 77 3.84 -4.76 -8.57
N VAL A 78 4.46 -3.64 -8.24
CA VAL A 78 5.87 -3.59 -7.82
C VAL A 78 6.09 -4.33 -6.49
N LEU A 79 5.17 -4.22 -5.53
CA LEU A 79 5.22 -5.02 -4.30
C LEU A 79 5.03 -6.52 -4.55
N TYR A 80 4.11 -6.90 -5.43
CA TYR A 80 3.91 -8.30 -5.85
C TYR A 80 5.18 -8.89 -6.46
N LEU A 81 5.82 -8.18 -7.41
CA LEU A 81 7.10 -8.58 -8.00
C LEU A 81 8.23 -8.64 -6.96
N ARG A 82 8.28 -7.68 -6.02
CA ARG A 82 9.26 -7.71 -4.92
C ARG A 82 9.10 -8.96 -4.06
N SER A 83 7.88 -9.34 -3.68
CA SER A 83 7.63 -10.55 -2.89
C SER A 83 8.03 -11.83 -3.64
N ALA A 84 7.81 -11.90 -4.96
CA ALA A 84 8.29 -13.01 -5.78
C ALA A 84 9.83 -13.12 -5.78
N VAL A 85 10.55 -11.98 -5.81
CA VAL A 85 12.02 -11.95 -5.64
C VAL A 85 12.43 -12.37 -4.23
N SER A 86 11.70 -11.99 -3.18
CA SER A 86 12.02 -12.40 -1.80
C SER A 86 11.99 -13.92 -1.63
N MET A 87 11.02 -14.63 -2.21
CA MET A 87 10.90 -16.09 -2.08
C MET A 87 12.01 -16.89 -2.79
N PHE A 88 12.72 -16.29 -3.75
CA PHE A 88 13.83 -16.94 -4.45
C PHE A 88 15.03 -17.24 -3.54
N PHE A 89 15.26 -16.42 -2.50
CA PHE A 89 16.45 -16.56 -1.63
C PHE A 89 16.33 -17.72 -0.63
N PRO A 90 15.24 -17.90 0.14
CA PRO A 90 15.06 -19.07 1.01
C PRO A 90 15.16 -20.40 0.25
N GLY A 91 14.54 -20.51 -0.93
CA GLY A 91 14.61 -21.72 -1.77
C GLY A 91 15.98 -22.03 -2.37
N ARG A 92 16.96 -21.13 -2.23
CA ARG A 92 18.38 -21.34 -2.60
C ARG A 92 19.25 -21.78 -1.41
N LEU A 93 18.76 -21.66 -0.17
CA LEU A 93 19.53 -21.97 1.04
C LEU A 93 19.39 -23.44 1.43
N GLY A 94 18.17 -23.96 1.42
CA GLY A 94 17.86 -25.35 1.76
C GLY A 94 16.38 -25.57 2.05
N ASP A 95 15.96 -26.83 2.13
CA ASP A 95 14.56 -27.19 2.44
C ASP A 95 14.15 -26.75 3.85
N LEU A 96 15.09 -26.78 4.81
CA LEU A 96 14.88 -26.33 6.20
C LEU A 96 14.66 -24.81 6.27
N GLU A 97 15.51 -24.03 5.64
CA GLU A 97 15.40 -22.57 5.55
C GLU A 97 14.14 -22.12 4.80
N LEU A 98 13.76 -22.86 3.75
CA LEU A 98 12.53 -22.62 3.02
C LEU A 98 11.31 -22.89 3.90
N ALA A 99 11.24 -24.03 4.58
CA ALA A 99 10.14 -24.38 5.48
C ALA A 99 10.02 -23.41 6.66
N ALA A 100 11.13 -23.10 7.33
CA ALA A 100 11.17 -22.15 8.44
C ALA A 100 10.84 -20.72 7.99
N GLY A 101 11.33 -20.29 6.82
CA GLY A 101 11.01 -19.00 6.23
C GLY A 101 9.54 -18.86 5.86
N SER A 102 8.95 -19.88 5.24
CA SER A 102 7.51 -19.93 4.94
C SER A 102 6.66 -19.88 6.20
N LEU A 103 7.00 -20.68 7.22
CA LEU A 103 6.30 -20.68 8.51
C LEU A 103 6.39 -19.30 9.20
N ALA A 104 7.57 -18.69 9.20
CA ALA A 104 7.78 -17.36 9.78
C ALA A 104 7.00 -16.26 9.04
N ILE A 105 6.97 -16.29 7.71
CA ILE A 105 6.20 -15.34 6.89
C ILE A 105 4.69 -15.49 7.16
N ALA A 106 4.18 -16.72 7.23
CA ALA A 106 2.78 -16.98 7.58
C ALA A 106 2.44 -16.44 8.98
N PHE A 107 3.26 -16.73 10.00
CA PHE A 107 3.08 -16.16 11.35
C PHE A 107 3.12 -14.62 11.34
N ALA A 108 4.05 -14.01 10.59
CA ALA A 108 4.17 -12.56 10.50
C ALA A 108 2.95 -11.93 9.83
N ASN A 109 2.45 -12.53 8.74
CA ASN A 109 1.23 -12.13 8.04
C ASN A 109 0.01 -12.21 8.95
N ILE A 110 -0.20 -13.36 9.60
CA ILE A 110 -1.36 -13.63 10.46
C ILE A 110 -1.39 -12.70 11.68
N THR A 111 -0.26 -12.59 12.39
CA THR A 111 -0.24 -11.98 13.73
C THR A 111 0.24 -10.53 13.77
N GLY A 112 0.92 -10.06 12.72
CA GLY A 112 1.55 -8.73 12.68
C GLY A 112 1.10 -7.86 11.51
N TYR A 113 1.46 -8.23 10.28
CA TYR A 113 1.29 -7.35 9.12
C TYR A 113 -0.18 -7.10 8.75
N SER A 114 -1.04 -8.14 8.76
CA SER A 114 -2.48 -7.96 8.52
C SER A 114 -3.13 -7.08 9.62
N VAL A 115 -2.75 -7.29 10.88
CA VAL A 115 -3.22 -6.53 12.05
C VAL A 115 -2.84 -5.05 11.92
N LEU A 116 -1.56 -4.72 11.73
CA LEU A 116 -1.13 -3.32 11.59
C LEU A 116 -1.75 -2.65 10.34
N SER A 117 -1.82 -3.36 9.22
CA SER A 117 -2.44 -2.86 7.98
C SER A 117 -3.93 -2.54 8.17
N GLY A 118 -4.69 -3.46 8.77
CA GLY A 118 -6.12 -3.30 9.00
C GLY A 118 -6.47 -2.27 10.08
N LEU A 119 -5.69 -2.19 11.17
CA LEU A 119 -5.83 -1.12 12.16
C LEU A 119 -5.53 0.25 11.55
N ALA A 120 -4.48 0.37 10.72
CA ALA A 120 -4.15 1.59 10.01
C ALA A 120 -5.25 1.99 9.00
N LEU A 121 -5.89 1.02 8.36
CA LEU A 121 -6.97 1.26 7.39
C LEU A 121 -8.19 1.97 8.02
N GLY A 122 -8.42 1.76 9.33
CA GLY A 122 -9.48 2.45 10.08
C GLY A 122 -9.35 3.98 10.11
N MET A 123 -8.18 4.54 9.81
CA MET A 123 -7.99 5.99 9.71
C MET A 123 -8.48 6.59 8.38
N GLU A 124 -8.58 5.78 7.31
CA GLU A 124 -8.85 6.25 5.93
C GLU A 124 -10.15 7.10 5.81
N PRO A 125 -11.28 6.74 6.46
CA PRO A 125 -12.50 7.56 6.41
C PRO A 125 -12.34 8.89 7.14
N LEU A 126 -11.66 8.89 8.30
CA LEU A 126 -11.41 10.08 9.10
C LEU A 126 -10.53 11.07 8.33
N CYS A 127 -9.45 10.58 7.72
CA CYS A 127 -8.50 11.39 6.95
C CYS A 127 -9.15 11.98 5.69
N SER A 128 -9.80 11.18 4.85
CA SER A 128 -10.43 11.65 3.60
C SER A 128 -11.57 12.65 3.86
N GLN A 129 -12.48 12.35 4.78
CA GLN A 129 -13.55 13.30 5.11
C GLN A 129 -13.04 14.57 5.82
N ALA A 130 -11.96 14.48 6.63
CA ALA A 130 -11.32 15.66 7.20
C ALA A 130 -10.65 16.52 6.12
N PHE A 131 -9.97 15.90 5.15
CA PHE A 131 -9.36 16.61 4.01
C PHE A 131 -10.41 17.31 3.16
N GLY A 132 -11.46 16.59 2.73
CA GLY A 132 -12.57 17.15 1.97
C GLY A 132 -13.32 18.27 2.69
N ALA A 133 -13.39 18.21 4.02
CA ALA A 133 -13.98 19.27 4.87
C ALA A 133 -12.99 20.41 5.22
N HIS A 134 -11.80 20.43 4.61
CA HIS A 134 -10.71 21.38 4.90
C HIS A 134 -10.26 21.43 6.39
N ARG A 135 -10.49 20.35 7.15
CA ARG A 135 -10.12 20.22 8.56
C ARG A 135 -8.70 19.65 8.71
N TYR A 136 -7.70 20.33 8.15
CA TYR A 136 -6.36 19.77 8.03
C TYR A 136 -5.69 19.41 9.37
N LYS A 137 -5.93 20.19 10.45
CA LYS A 137 -5.50 19.82 11.81
C LYS A 137 -6.06 18.47 12.29
N LEU A 138 -7.26 18.07 11.86
CA LEU A 138 -7.83 16.76 12.18
C LEU A 138 -7.20 15.64 11.33
N LEU A 139 -6.80 15.94 10.10
CA LEU A 139 -6.11 15.01 9.21
C LEU A 139 -4.72 14.63 9.75
N SER A 140 -3.88 15.62 10.12
CA SER A 140 -2.57 15.39 10.75
C SER A 140 -2.68 14.75 12.14
N LEU A 141 -3.61 15.21 12.98
CA LEU A 141 -3.84 14.64 14.31
C LEU A 141 -4.28 13.16 14.23
N THR A 142 -5.09 12.80 13.22
CA THR A 142 -5.46 11.40 12.97
C THR A 142 -4.26 10.56 12.54
N LEU A 143 -3.34 11.08 11.73
CA LEU A 143 -2.08 10.43 11.40
C LEU A 143 -1.27 10.11 12.68
N HIS A 144 -1.03 11.10 13.54
CA HIS A 144 -0.26 10.90 14.76
C HIS A 144 -0.92 9.92 15.73
N ARG A 145 -2.24 10.03 15.94
CA ARG A 145 -3.02 9.08 16.75
C ARG A 145 -2.85 7.66 16.25
N THR A 146 -2.91 7.46 14.93
CA THR A 146 -2.75 6.14 14.32
C THR A 146 -1.33 5.60 14.50
N VAL A 147 -0.28 6.42 14.29
CA VAL A 147 1.11 6.01 14.55
C VAL A 147 1.30 5.57 16.02
N VAL A 148 0.86 6.36 17.00
CA VAL A 148 1.00 6.00 18.42
C VAL A 148 0.19 4.74 18.75
N PHE A 149 -1.04 4.62 18.21
CA PHE A 149 -1.87 3.44 18.40
C PHE A 149 -1.21 2.17 17.85
N LEU A 150 -0.65 2.22 16.64
CA LEU A 150 0.07 1.09 16.04
C LEU A 150 1.36 0.75 16.79
N LEU A 151 2.08 1.74 17.34
CA LEU A 151 3.23 1.50 18.22
C LEU A 151 2.82 0.76 19.50
N VAL A 152 1.68 1.11 20.11
CA VAL A 152 1.14 0.36 21.26
C VAL A 152 0.75 -1.06 20.87
N CYS A 153 0.10 -1.27 19.72
CA CYS A 153 -0.23 -2.60 19.20
C CYS A 153 1.00 -3.44 18.81
N CYS A 154 2.11 -2.80 18.42
CA CYS A 154 3.36 -3.47 18.08
C CYS A 154 3.98 -4.20 19.29
N VAL A 155 3.78 -3.70 20.52
CA VAL A 155 4.34 -4.31 21.74
C VAL A 155 3.87 -5.76 21.97
N PRO A 156 2.56 -6.07 22.07
CA PRO A 156 2.11 -7.45 22.24
C PRO A 156 2.44 -8.35 21.04
N ILE A 157 2.47 -7.81 19.81
CA ILE A 157 2.89 -8.57 18.61
C ILE A 157 4.38 -8.96 18.73
N SER A 158 5.23 -8.04 19.18
CA SER A 158 6.66 -8.30 19.41
C SER A 158 6.88 -9.36 20.49
N VAL A 159 6.12 -9.30 21.60
CA VAL A 159 6.15 -10.31 22.67
C VAL A 159 5.71 -11.70 22.16
N LEU A 160 4.71 -11.74 21.28
CA LEU A 160 4.27 -12.96 20.62
C LEU A 160 5.39 -13.53 19.73
N TRP A 161 5.97 -12.73 18.84
CA TRP A 161 7.06 -13.14 17.93
C TRP A 161 8.29 -13.65 18.69
N LEU A 162 8.65 -13.01 19.81
CA LEU A 162 9.72 -13.47 20.72
C LEU A 162 9.46 -14.86 21.34
N ASN A 163 8.23 -15.40 21.27
CA ASN A 163 7.87 -16.73 21.79
C ASN A 163 7.39 -17.71 20.71
N VAL A 164 7.40 -17.35 19.42
CA VAL A 164 6.86 -18.21 18.34
C VAL A 164 7.52 -19.59 18.26
N GLY A 165 8.81 -19.74 18.58
CA GLY A 165 9.45 -21.07 18.59
C GLY A 165 8.82 -22.01 19.62
N LYS A 166 8.58 -21.53 20.85
CA LYS A 166 7.89 -22.30 21.91
C LYS A 166 6.45 -22.63 21.52
N ILE A 167 5.74 -21.66 20.92
CA ILE A 167 4.36 -21.83 20.46
C ILE A 167 4.30 -22.87 19.32
N SER A 168 5.25 -22.82 18.38
CA SER A 168 5.30 -23.75 17.24
C SER A 168 5.60 -25.17 17.69
N VAL A 169 6.56 -25.37 18.62
CA VAL A 169 6.83 -26.69 19.22
C VAL A 169 5.62 -27.20 20.02
N TYR A 170 4.90 -26.33 20.73
CA TYR A 170 3.64 -26.69 21.39
C TYR A 170 2.54 -27.10 20.39
N LEU A 171 2.52 -26.49 19.20
CA LEU A 171 1.68 -26.87 18.05
C LEU A 171 2.27 -28.04 17.22
N HIS A 172 3.17 -28.83 17.81
CA HIS A 172 3.81 -30.00 17.20
C HIS A 172 4.58 -29.74 15.89
N GLN A 173 5.07 -28.51 15.68
CA GLN A 173 6.08 -28.26 14.64
C GLN A 173 7.43 -28.85 15.04
N ASP A 174 8.22 -29.18 14.02
CA ASP A 174 9.61 -29.60 14.19
C ASP A 174 10.43 -28.52 14.95
N PRO A 175 11.26 -28.90 15.95
CA PRO A 175 12.01 -27.93 16.76
C PRO A 175 12.98 -27.05 15.98
N ASP A 176 13.64 -27.58 14.94
CA ASP A 176 14.63 -26.83 14.15
C ASP A 176 13.92 -25.83 13.23
N ILE A 177 12.83 -26.25 12.58
CA ILE A 177 11.94 -25.35 11.82
C ILE A 177 11.40 -24.24 12.75
N ALA A 178 10.92 -24.59 13.94
CA ALA A 178 10.35 -23.64 14.90
C ALA A 178 11.36 -22.61 15.41
N GLN A 179 12.59 -23.04 15.74
CA GLN A 179 13.64 -22.15 16.23
C GLN A 179 14.16 -21.23 15.12
N LEU A 180 14.31 -21.74 13.90
CA LEU A 180 14.75 -20.97 12.75
C LEU A 180 13.67 -19.96 12.30
N ALA A 181 12.39 -20.33 12.36
CA ALA A 181 11.27 -19.43 12.10
C ALA A 181 11.18 -18.31 13.16
N GLN A 182 11.38 -18.63 14.44
CA GLN A 182 11.48 -17.62 15.51
C GLN A 182 12.64 -16.65 15.25
N THR A 183 13.78 -17.15 14.78
CA THR A 183 14.94 -16.32 14.44
C THR A 183 14.59 -15.31 13.33
N TYR A 184 13.97 -15.75 12.24
CA TYR A 184 13.49 -14.85 11.17
C TYR A 184 12.55 -13.76 11.70
N LEU A 185 11.60 -14.11 12.58
CA LEU A 185 10.67 -13.15 13.17
C LEU A 185 11.37 -12.11 14.07
N ILE A 186 12.36 -12.52 14.86
CA ILE A 186 13.15 -11.59 15.69
C ILE A 186 13.87 -10.56 14.81
N PHE A 187 14.48 -10.99 13.70
CA PHE A 187 15.10 -10.08 12.73
C PHE A 187 14.10 -9.29 11.85
N SER A 188 12.81 -9.61 11.94
CA SER A 188 11.70 -8.87 11.32
C SER A 188 11.06 -7.83 12.26
N LEU A 189 11.42 -7.78 13.54
CA LEU A 189 10.91 -6.76 14.48
C LEU A 189 11.16 -5.30 14.03
N PRO A 190 12.30 -4.94 13.39
CA PRO A 190 12.48 -3.61 12.83
C PRO A 190 11.52 -3.31 11.66
N ASP A 191 11.11 -4.32 10.89
CA ASP A 191 10.08 -4.15 9.85
C ASP A 191 8.71 -3.92 10.47
N LEU A 192 8.36 -4.67 11.51
CA LEU A 192 7.11 -4.48 12.25
C LEU A 192 6.97 -3.04 12.77
N LEU A 193 8.05 -2.49 13.36
CA LEU A 193 8.11 -1.08 13.77
C LEU A 193 8.00 -0.12 12.58
N THR A 194 8.68 -0.39 11.48
CA THR A 194 8.64 0.42 10.25
C THR A 194 7.22 0.52 9.69
N ASN A 195 6.45 -0.57 9.73
CA ASN A 195 5.07 -0.61 9.26
C ASN A 195 4.12 0.26 10.11
N THR A 196 4.43 0.53 11.39
CA THR A 196 3.65 1.48 12.22
C THR A 196 3.72 2.93 11.71
N LEU A 197 4.75 3.28 10.94
CA LEU A 197 4.89 4.57 10.23
C LEU A 197 4.39 4.47 8.79
N LEU A 198 4.75 3.40 8.08
CA LEU A 198 4.52 3.27 6.65
C LEU A 198 3.03 3.16 6.29
N HIS A 199 2.22 2.40 7.03
CA HIS A 199 0.78 2.32 6.74
C HIS A 199 0.06 3.66 6.98
N PRO A 200 0.23 4.36 8.13
CA PRO A 200 -0.43 5.65 8.33
C PRO A 200 -0.01 6.74 7.35
N ILE A 201 1.27 6.85 7.01
CA ILE A 201 1.76 7.85 6.03
C ILE A 201 1.14 7.58 4.65
N ARG A 202 1.08 6.32 4.20
CA ARG A 202 0.41 5.94 2.94
C ARG A 202 -1.07 6.36 2.93
N ASN A 203 -1.79 6.12 4.01
CA ASN A 203 -3.22 6.48 4.13
C ASN A 203 -3.42 8.01 4.20
N TYR A 204 -2.57 8.72 4.95
CA TYR A 204 -2.58 10.19 5.04
C TYR A 204 -2.34 10.87 3.68
N LEU A 205 -1.38 10.39 2.89
CA LEU A 205 -1.11 10.93 1.56
C LEU A 205 -2.21 10.57 0.57
N ARG A 206 -2.72 9.32 0.59
CA ARG A 206 -3.83 8.87 -0.28
C ARG A 206 -5.12 9.65 -0.04
N ALA A 207 -5.46 9.95 1.21
CA ALA A 207 -6.61 10.80 1.56
C ALA A 207 -6.55 12.18 0.87
N GLN A 208 -5.34 12.70 0.63
CA GLN A 208 -5.11 13.98 -0.04
C GLN A 208 -5.03 13.86 -1.58
N ALA A 209 -5.28 12.67 -2.15
CA ALA A 209 -4.98 12.32 -3.54
C ALA A 209 -3.48 12.40 -3.94
N ILE A 210 -2.56 12.46 -2.97
CA ILE A 210 -1.11 12.54 -3.18
C ILE A 210 -0.55 11.10 -3.20
N ILE A 211 -0.49 10.47 -4.38
CA ILE A 211 -0.15 9.04 -4.49
C ILE A 211 1.27 8.82 -5.02
N HIS A 212 1.73 9.67 -5.93
CA HIS A 212 3.03 9.56 -6.61
C HIS A 212 4.24 9.34 -5.67
N PRO A 213 4.38 10.00 -4.50
CA PRO A 213 5.50 9.76 -3.58
C PRO A 213 5.55 8.31 -3.09
N VAL A 214 4.39 7.71 -2.81
CA VAL A 214 4.28 6.31 -2.37
C VAL A 214 4.70 5.35 -3.48
N THR A 215 4.28 5.62 -4.72
CA THR A 215 4.64 4.83 -5.89
C THR A 215 6.15 4.89 -6.15
N LEU A 216 6.75 6.09 -6.14
CA LEU A 216 8.21 6.25 -6.28
C LEU A 216 8.98 5.54 -5.17
N ALA A 217 8.63 5.77 -3.90
CA ALA A 217 9.29 5.12 -2.76
C ALA A 217 9.25 3.59 -2.88
N THR A 218 8.12 3.05 -3.34
CA THR A 218 7.91 1.61 -3.53
C THR A 218 8.74 1.05 -4.70
N ILE A 219 8.87 1.78 -5.81
CA ILE A 219 9.76 1.44 -6.93
C ILE A 219 11.22 1.45 -6.49
N SER A 220 11.68 2.54 -5.85
CA SER A 220 13.04 2.65 -5.32
C SER A 220 13.35 1.54 -4.31
N GLY A 221 12.40 1.20 -3.44
CA GLY A 221 12.51 0.06 -2.52
C GLY A 221 12.65 -1.29 -3.21
N ALA A 222 11.86 -1.57 -4.25
CA ALA A 222 11.98 -2.82 -5.01
C ALA A 222 13.33 -2.92 -5.76
N VAL A 223 13.82 -1.81 -6.32
CA VAL A 223 15.15 -1.73 -6.94
C VAL A 223 16.27 -1.96 -5.91
N PHE A 224 16.13 -1.43 -4.70
CA PHE A 224 17.07 -1.64 -3.59
C PHE A 224 17.01 -3.07 -3.00
N HIS A 225 15.84 -3.71 -3.03
CA HIS A 225 15.60 -5.00 -2.38
C HIS A 225 16.49 -6.13 -2.91
N LEU A 226 16.70 -6.19 -4.23
CA LEU A 226 17.52 -7.24 -4.85
C LEU A 226 19.01 -7.11 -4.47
N PRO A 227 19.68 -5.94 -4.62
CA PRO A 227 21.00 -5.70 -4.06
C PRO A 227 21.12 -6.00 -2.56
N ALA A 228 20.11 -5.61 -1.75
CA ALA A 228 20.12 -5.87 -0.32
C ALA A 228 20.14 -7.37 0.00
N ASN A 229 19.31 -8.18 -0.68
CA ASN A 229 19.33 -9.63 -0.51
C ASN A 229 20.64 -10.26 -1.03
N LEU A 230 21.14 -9.86 -2.21
CA LEU A 230 22.41 -10.36 -2.74
C LEU A 230 23.57 -10.06 -1.77
N PHE A 231 23.60 -8.88 -1.17
CA PHE A 231 24.62 -8.51 -0.20
C PHE A 231 24.49 -9.27 1.13
N LEU A 232 23.30 -9.28 1.74
CA LEU A 232 23.10 -9.89 3.07
C LEU A 232 23.08 -11.42 3.03
N VAL A 233 22.45 -12.02 2.01
CA VAL A 233 22.28 -13.47 1.89
C VAL A 233 23.46 -14.12 1.15
N SER A 234 23.88 -13.57 0.00
CA SER A 234 24.90 -14.23 -0.84
C SER A 234 26.34 -13.82 -0.51
N TYR A 235 26.60 -12.54 -0.26
CA TYR A 235 27.95 -12.04 0.05
C TYR A 235 28.30 -12.21 1.54
N LEU A 236 27.47 -11.71 2.46
CA LEU A 236 27.67 -11.84 3.91
C LEU A 236 27.23 -13.20 4.48
N ARG A 237 26.57 -14.05 3.68
CA ARG A 237 26.17 -15.42 4.05
C ARG A 237 25.34 -15.52 5.32
N LEU A 238 24.48 -14.52 5.59
CA LEU A 238 23.62 -14.50 6.79
C LEU A 238 22.41 -15.46 6.71
N GLY A 239 22.34 -16.33 5.71
CA GLY A 239 21.28 -17.32 5.53
C GLY A 239 19.87 -16.70 5.57
N LEU A 240 18.95 -17.37 6.25
CA LEU A 240 17.56 -16.94 6.39
C LEU A 240 17.43 -15.62 7.17
N THR A 241 18.30 -15.37 8.16
CA THR A 241 18.42 -14.07 8.85
C THR A 241 18.73 -12.93 7.87
N GLY A 242 19.56 -13.19 6.86
CA GLY A 242 19.84 -12.22 5.79
C GLY A 242 18.59 -11.78 5.02
N VAL A 243 17.64 -12.68 4.80
CA VAL A 243 16.37 -12.40 4.10
C VAL A 243 15.44 -11.52 4.95
N ALA A 244 15.36 -11.80 6.26
CA ALA A 244 14.62 -10.96 7.22
C ALA A 244 15.21 -9.54 7.29
N VAL A 245 16.53 -9.44 7.49
CA VAL A 245 17.22 -8.14 7.57
C VAL A 245 17.12 -7.37 6.24
N ALA A 246 17.25 -8.04 5.09
CA ALA A 246 17.09 -7.39 3.78
C ALA A 246 15.69 -6.79 3.61
N SER A 247 14.65 -7.49 4.08
CA SER A 247 13.27 -7.01 4.07
C SER A 247 13.08 -5.81 5.02
N SER A 248 13.53 -5.93 6.27
CA SER A 248 13.52 -4.84 7.26
C SER A 248 14.21 -3.57 6.77
N VAL A 249 15.44 -3.68 6.23
CA VAL A 249 16.20 -2.52 5.72
C VAL A 249 15.56 -1.95 4.44
N THR A 250 14.94 -2.79 3.60
CA THR A 250 14.22 -2.31 2.41
C THR A 250 13.01 -1.46 2.79
N ASN A 251 12.17 -1.92 3.72
CA ASN A 251 11.00 -1.15 4.14
C ASN A 251 11.41 0.12 4.92
N LEU A 252 12.49 0.07 5.70
CA LEU A 252 13.07 1.26 6.35
C LEU A 252 13.55 2.28 5.31
N PHE A 253 14.21 1.82 4.25
CA PHE A 253 14.58 2.67 3.11
C PHE A 253 13.35 3.27 2.42
N VAL A 254 12.27 2.50 2.21
CA VAL A 254 11.01 3.00 1.63
C VAL A 254 10.39 4.10 2.50
N VAL A 255 10.32 3.92 3.83
CA VAL A 255 9.72 4.95 4.70
C VAL A 255 10.61 6.19 4.79
N ALA A 256 11.94 6.02 4.85
CA ALA A 256 12.89 7.13 4.86
C ALA A 256 12.81 7.93 3.54
N PHE A 257 12.84 7.26 2.38
CA PHE A 257 12.65 7.90 1.08
C PHE A 257 11.32 8.67 1.01
N LEU A 258 10.23 8.04 1.45
CA LEU A 258 8.89 8.65 1.42
C LEU A 258 8.80 9.92 2.28
N ILE A 259 9.37 9.88 3.49
CA ILE A 259 9.47 11.04 4.38
C ILE A 259 10.34 12.11 3.72
N CYS A 260 11.58 11.80 3.34
CA CYS A 260 12.49 12.76 2.70
C CYS A 260 11.88 13.42 1.46
N TYR A 261 11.19 12.66 0.62
CA TYR A 261 10.49 13.19 -0.57
C TYR A 261 9.36 14.16 -0.19
N VAL A 262 8.51 13.80 0.79
CA VAL A 262 7.38 14.65 1.25
C VAL A 262 7.86 15.94 1.92
N TRP A 263 8.99 15.89 2.63
CA TRP A 263 9.62 17.06 3.23
C TRP A 263 10.30 17.94 2.18
N ALA A 264 11.18 17.38 1.34
CA ALA A 264 11.90 18.13 0.30
C ALA A 264 10.98 18.74 -0.77
N SER A 265 9.86 18.08 -1.10
CA SER A 265 8.89 18.57 -2.08
C SER A 265 7.85 19.55 -1.51
N GLY A 266 7.93 19.89 -0.21
CA GLY A 266 6.95 20.77 0.43
C GLY A 266 5.52 20.21 0.57
N LEU A 267 5.29 18.94 0.22
CA LEU A 267 3.95 18.33 0.17
C LEU A 267 3.26 18.25 1.54
N HIS A 268 4.03 18.32 2.63
CA HIS A 268 3.53 18.38 4.00
C HIS A 268 2.95 19.75 4.38
N VAL A 269 3.45 20.85 3.79
CA VAL A 269 3.17 22.24 4.23
C VAL A 269 1.67 22.59 4.34
N PRO A 270 0.78 22.18 3.41
CA PRO A 270 -0.63 22.59 3.48
C PRO A 270 -1.44 21.89 4.58
N THR A 271 -0.98 20.74 5.08
CA THR A 271 -1.79 19.83 5.92
C THR A 271 -1.12 19.33 7.18
N TRP A 272 0.20 19.44 7.29
CA TRP A 272 0.95 19.08 8.49
C TRP A 272 0.71 20.09 9.62
N THR A 273 0.69 19.58 10.84
CA THR A 273 0.75 20.36 12.08
C THR A 273 1.64 19.59 13.03
N ASP A 274 2.39 20.24 13.91
CA ASP A 274 3.30 19.51 14.80
C ASP A 274 2.54 18.59 15.79
N PRO A 275 3.14 17.43 16.17
CA PRO A 275 2.55 16.54 17.16
C PRO A 275 2.34 17.23 18.52
N THR A 276 1.12 17.18 19.03
CA THR A 276 0.77 17.65 20.39
C THR A 276 0.38 16.47 21.29
N TRP A 277 0.20 16.73 22.59
CA TRP A 277 -0.36 15.74 23.53
C TRP A 277 -1.81 15.29 23.19
N ASP A 278 -2.50 15.98 22.27
CA ASP A 278 -3.82 15.56 21.76
C ASP A 278 -3.76 14.23 20.98
N CYS A 279 -2.56 13.82 20.55
CA CYS A 279 -2.29 12.53 19.92
C CYS A 279 -2.52 11.35 20.88
N LEU A 280 -2.45 11.57 22.20
CA LEU A 280 -2.71 10.56 23.24
C LEU A 280 -4.17 10.55 23.72
N ARG A 281 -5.03 11.41 23.16
CA ARG A 281 -6.42 11.61 23.60
C ARG A 281 -7.40 11.35 22.46
N GLY A 282 -8.66 11.07 22.78
CA GLY A 282 -9.74 11.02 21.79
C GLY A 282 -9.61 9.90 20.76
N TRP A 283 -9.16 8.70 21.17
CA TRP A 283 -9.00 7.54 20.29
C TRP A 283 -10.33 6.85 19.92
N GLY A 284 -11.45 7.14 20.60
CA GLY A 284 -12.75 6.50 20.36
C GLY A 284 -13.19 6.44 18.88
N PRO A 285 -13.20 7.57 18.15
CA PRO A 285 -13.41 7.61 16.69
C PRO A 285 -12.54 6.62 15.90
N LEU A 286 -11.24 6.60 16.18
CA LEU A 286 -10.26 5.76 15.49
C LEU A 286 -10.49 4.28 15.81
N LEU A 287 -10.62 3.93 17.09
CA LEU A 287 -10.82 2.55 17.55
C LEU A 287 -12.12 1.94 16.98
N ARG A 288 -13.20 2.72 16.91
CA ARG A 288 -14.49 2.27 16.36
C ARG A 288 -14.41 1.89 14.88
N LEU A 289 -13.50 2.49 14.11
CA LEU A 289 -13.27 2.18 12.69
C LEU A 289 -12.13 1.17 12.49
N ALA A 290 -11.08 1.24 13.31
CA ALA A 290 -9.92 0.35 13.27
C ALA A 290 -10.26 -1.09 13.65
N GLY A 291 -11.14 -1.33 14.63
CA GLY A 291 -11.57 -2.68 15.01
C GLY A 291 -12.18 -3.46 13.83
N PRO A 292 -13.29 -2.98 13.22
CA PRO A 292 -13.90 -3.64 12.06
C PRO A 292 -12.96 -3.71 10.85
N SER A 293 -12.14 -2.69 10.60
CA SER A 293 -11.16 -2.69 9.50
C SER A 293 -10.07 -3.74 9.71
N CYS A 294 -9.58 -3.91 10.94
CA CYS A 294 -8.66 -4.96 11.33
C CYS A 294 -9.26 -6.34 11.12
N VAL A 295 -10.46 -6.60 11.64
CA VAL A 295 -11.13 -7.90 11.45
C VAL A 295 -11.33 -8.20 9.96
N SER A 296 -11.74 -7.22 9.15
CA SER A 296 -11.92 -7.41 7.70
C SER A 296 -10.61 -7.79 6.99
N VAL A 297 -9.52 -7.06 7.24
CA VAL A 297 -8.22 -7.33 6.59
C VAL A 297 -7.58 -8.62 7.11
N CYS A 298 -7.68 -8.88 8.42
CA CYS A 298 -7.19 -10.13 9.00
C CYS A 298 -7.92 -11.34 8.40
N LEU A 299 -9.26 -11.35 8.35
CA LEU A 299 -10.01 -12.48 7.79
C LEU A 299 -9.70 -12.72 6.31
N GLU A 300 -9.52 -11.66 5.53
CA GLU A 300 -9.10 -11.74 4.12
C GLU A 300 -7.73 -12.41 3.95
N TRP A 301 -6.75 -12.07 4.81
CA TRP A 301 -5.41 -12.65 4.75
C TRP A 301 -5.38 -14.08 5.32
N TRP A 302 -6.00 -14.29 6.49
CA TRP A 302 -6.03 -15.58 7.18
C TRP A 302 -6.77 -16.65 6.37
N TRP A 303 -7.72 -16.28 5.53
CA TRP A 303 -8.42 -17.22 4.65
C TRP A 303 -7.45 -17.98 3.73
N TYR A 304 -6.45 -17.31 3.14
CA TYR A 304 -5.46 -17.96 2.27
C TYR A 304 -4.54 -18.92 3.03
N GLU A 305 -4.18 -18.58 4.26
CA GLU A 305 -3.39 -19.44 5.15
C GLU A 305 -4.22 -20.68 5.57
N ILE A 306 -5.49 -20.49 5.91
CA ILE A 306 -6.43 -21.59 6.20
C ILE A 306 -6.61 -22.51 4.98
N MET A 307 -6.79 -21.96 3.78
CA MET A 307 -6.88 -22.76 2.55
C MET A 307 -5.60 -23.58 2.31
N THR A 308 -4.43 -22.99 2.57
CA THR A 308 -3.13 -23.69 2.45
C THR A 308 -3.04 -24.85 3.45
N VAL A 309 -3.45 -24.64 4.70
CA VAL A 309 -3.51 -25.71 5.72
C VAL A 309 -4.50 -26.80 5.33
N LEU A 310 -5.71 -26.47 4.85
CA LEU A 310 -6.69 -27.46 4.40
C LEU A 310 -6.19 -28.27 3.20
N CYS A 311 -5.46 -27.65 2.27
CA CYS A 311 -4.80 -28.35 1.17
C CYS A 311 -3.74 -29.35 1.67
N GLY A 312 -3.08 -29.04 2.79
CA GLY A 312 -2.14 -29.94 3.47
C GLY A 312 -2.78 -31.15 4.16
N LEU A 313 -4.11 -31.19 4.30
CA LEU A 313 -4.87 -32.32 4.86
C LEU A 313 -5.49 -33.23 3.79
N LEU A 314 -5.32 -32.91 2.51
CA LEU A 314 -5.82 -33.73 1.39
C LEU A 314 -4.87 -34.89 1.06
N VAL A 315 -5.41 -35.91 0.37
CA VAL A 315 -4.73 -37.20 0.09
C VAL A 315 -3.36 -37.04 -0.57
N ASN A 316 -3.18 -36.02 -1.42
CA ASN A 316 -1.88 -35.66 -1.98
C ASN A 316 -1.52 -34.22 -1.58
N PRO A 317 -0.96 -34.02 -0.37
CA PRO A 317 -0.79 -32.69 0.19
C PRO A 317 0.31 -31.91 -0.56
N ARG A 318 1.35 -32.58 -1.06
CA ARG A 318 2.48 -31.91 -1.74
C ARG A 318 2.03 -31.17 -3.00
N SER A 319 1.36 -31.85 -3.92
CA SER A 319 0.89 -31.23 -5.17
C SER A 319 -0.31 -30.31 -4.94
N THR A 320 -1.18 -30.61 -3.97
CA THR A 320 -2.33 -29.76 -3.66
C THR A 320 -1.94 -28.43 -3.00
N VAL A 321 -1.03 -28.45 -2.01
CA VAL A 321 -0.50 -27.22 -1.40
C VAL A 321 0.28 -26.38 -2.42
N ALA A 322 1.10 -27.01 -3.26
CA ALA A 322 1.83 -26.29 -4.31
C ALA A 322 0.89 -25.67 -5.35
N ALA A 323 -0.16 -26.38 -5.78
CA ALA A 323 -1.20 -25.83 -6.65
C ALA A 323 -1.94 -24.66 -5.98
N MET A 324 -2.27 -24.77 -4.69
CA MET A 324 -2.86 -23.67 -3.92
C MET A 324 -1.92 -22.45 -3.87
N GLY A 325 -0.62 -22.65 -3.69
CA GLY A 325 0.38 -21.57 -3.78
C GLY A 325 0.36 -20.83 -5.13
N VAL A 326 0.27 -21.57 -6.24
CA VAL A 326 0.12 -20.98 -7.58
C VAL A 326 -1.20 -20.21 -7.71
N LEU A 327 -2.30 -20.73 -7.16
CA LEU A 327 -3.59 -20.03 -7.14
C LEU A 327 -3.54 -18.76 -6.28
N ILE A 328 -2.93 -18.78 -5.10
CA ILE A 328 -2.75 -17.60 -4.23
C ILE A 328 -1.96 -16.51 -4.93
N GLN A 329 -0.85 -16.87 -5.61
CA GLN A 329 -0.08 -15.91 -6.40
C GLN A 329 -0.90 -15.33 -7.56
N THR A 330 -1.73 -16.15 -8.20
CA THR A 330 -2.61 -15.72 -9.30
C THR A 330 -3.71 -14.77 -8.79
N THR A 331 -4.41 -15.13 -7.71
CA THR A 331 -5.41 -14.26 -7.07
C THR A 331 -4.77 -12.96 -6.60
N SER A 332 -3.59 -13.02 -5.98
CA SER A 332 -2.86 -11.82 -5.53
C SER A 332 -2.55 -10.86 -6.66
N PHE A 333 -2.16 -11.37 -7.84
CA PHE A 333 -1.96 -10.57 -9.05
C PHE A 333 -3.27 -9.95 -9.56
N LEU A 334 -4.35 -10.73 -9.67
CA LEU A 334 -5.66 -10.24 -10.15
C LEU A 334 -6.27 -9.21 -9.18
N TYR A 335 -6.10 -9.42 -7.88
CA TYR A 335 -6.60 -8.57 -6.80
C TYR A 335 -5.96 -7.17 -6.76
N VAL A 336 -4.78 -6.96 -7.39
CA VAL A 336 -4.16 -5.64 -7.47
C VAL A 336 -5.09 -4.60 -8.10
N PHE A 337 -5.84 -4.96 -9.13
CA PHE A 337 -6.71 -4.04 -9.85
C PHE A 337 -7.95 -3.59 -9.03
N PRO A 338 -8.80 -4.49 -8.50
CA PRO A 338 -9.95 -4.08 -7.68
C PRO A 338 -9.52 -3.44 -6.35
N SER A 339 -8.44 -3.88 -5.71
CA SER A 339 -7.96 -3.25 -4.47
C SER A 339 -7.45 -1.83 -4.70
N SER A 340 -6.73 -1.57 -5.79
CA SER A 340 -6.29 -0.22 -6.16
C SER A 340 -7.46 0.71 -6.45
N LEU A 341 -8.51 0.21 -7.11
CA LEU A 341 -9.76 0.94 -7.32
C LEU A 341 -10.53 1.14 -6.00
N SER A 342 -10.53 0.16 -5.09
CA SER A 342 -11.12 0.25 -3.75
C SER A 342 -10.50 1.37 -2.91
N PHE A 343 -9.17 1.47 -2.91
CA PHE A 343 -8.44 2.56 -2.25
C PHE A 343 -8.70 3.92 -2.90
N ALA A 344 -8.73 3.98 -4.23
CA ALA A 344 -9.04 5.20 -4.98
C ALA A 344 -10.46 5.72 -4.68
N VAL A 345 -11.47 4.86 -4.75
CA VAL A 345 -12.86 5.26 -4.49
C VAL A 345 -13.09 5.58 -3.01
N SER A 346 -12.45 4.87 -2.07
CA SER A 346 -12.54 5.18 -0.64
C SER A 346 -12.12 6.62 -0.35
N SER A 347 -10.94 7.03 -0.86
CA SER A 347 -10.47 8.42 -0.75
C SER A 347 -11.36 9.39 -1.51
N ARG A 348 -11.81 9.06 -2.73
CA ARG A 348 -12.64 9.95 -3.58
C ARG A 348 -14.01 10.23 -2.96
N VAL A 349 -14.71 9.19 -2.51
CA VAL A 349 -16.02 9.28 -1.84
C VAL A 349 -15.88 10.00 -0.51
N GLY A 350 -14.86 9.68 0.29
CA GLY A 350 -14.58 10.38 1.53
C GLY A 350 -14.31 11.88 1.32
N ASN A 351 -13.53 12.26 0.30
CA ASN A 351 -13.25 13.66 -0.01
C ASN A 351 -14.50 14.42 -0.49
N GLU A 352 -15.32 13.83 -1.37
CA GLU A 352 -16.54 14.48 -1.86
C GLU A 352 -17.61 14.57 -0.77
N LEU A 353 -17.78 13.56 0.09
CA LEU A 353 -18.63 13.65 1.28
C LEU A 353 -18.09 14.63 2.32
N GLY A 354 -16.77 14.68 2.50
CA GLY A 354 -16.04 15.69 3.27
C GLY A 354 -16.48 17.10 2.88
N ALA A 355 -16.42 17.37 1.57
CA ALA A 355 -16.73 18.65 0.93
C ALA A 355 -18.24 18.91 0.68
N ASN A 356 -19.13 18.13 1.29
CA ASN A 356 -20.59 18.26 1.13
C ASN A 356 -21.09 18.14 -0.33
N ARG A 357 -20.48 17.24 -1.12
CA ARG A 357 -20.81 16.95 -2.53
C ARG A 357 -21.32 15.51 -2.72
N PRO A 358 -22.49 15.16 -2.12
CA PRO A 358 -22.99 13.78 -2.14
C PRO A 358 -23.38 13.26 -3.53
N LYS A 359 -23.71 14.14 -4.48
CA LYS A 359 -23.98 13.76 -5.88
C LYS A 359 -22.74 13.17 -6.55
N THR A 360 -21.60 13.86 -6.45
CA THR A 360 -20.31 13.39 -6.96
C THR A 360 -19.89 12.11 -6.26
N ALA A 361 -19.99 12.05 -4.92
CA ALA A 361 -19.67 10.84 -4.17
C ALA A 361 -20.49 9.61 -4.64
N LYS A 362 -21.80 9.79 -4.89
CA LYS A 362 -22.66 8.74 -5.45
C LYS A 362 -22.23 8.32 -6.86
N LEU A 363 -21.88 9.28 -7.72
CA LEU A 363 -21.37 9.02 -9.06
C LEU A 363 -20.05 8.23 -9.02
N SER A 364 -19.09 8.63 -8.17
CA SER A 364 -17.83 7.93 -7.95
C SER A 364 -18.07 6.47 -7.56
N ALA A 365 -18.96 6.23 -6.60
CA ALA A 365 -19.30 4.90 -6.11
C ALA A 365 -20.00 4.03 -7.17
N MET A 366 -20.91 4.60 -7.97
CA MET A 366 -21.58 3.86 -9.04
C MET A 366 -20.58 3.48 -10.15
N LEU A 367 -19.75 4.42 -10.61
CA LEU A 367 -18.75 4.16 -11.65
C LEU A 367 -17.70 3.15 -11.20
N SER A 368 -17.22 3.24 -9.94
CA SER A 368 -16.24 2.28 -9.43
C SER A 368 -16.79 0.86 -9.39
N ILE A 369 -18.06 0.65 -9.04
CA ILE A 369 -18.69 -0.69 -9.04
C ILE A 369 -18.83 -1.23 -10.47
N VAL A 370 -19.17 -0.38 -11.45
CA VAL A 370 -19.21 -0.79 -12.88
C VAL A 370 -17.82 -1.18 -13.37
N PHE A 371 -16.79 -0.41 -13.05
CA PHE A 371 -15.41 -0.76 -13.39
C PHE A 371 -14.95 -2.03 -12.68
N ALA A 372 -15.32 -2.22 -11.41
CA ALA A 372 -15.02 -3.44 -10.67
C ALA A 372 -15.65 -4.69 -11.30
N ALA A 373 -16.91 -4.61 -11.75
CA ALA A 373 -17.56 -5.71 -12.47
C ALA A 373 -16.86 -6.02 -13.80
N ALA A 374 -16.46 -4.98 -14.56
CA ALA A 374 -15.67 -5.15 -15.78
C ALA A 374 -14.28 -5.78 -15.50
N THR A 375 -13.63 -5.38 -14.39
CA THR A 375 -12.37 -6.00 -13.93
C THR A 375 -12.56 -7.47 -13.57
N GLY A 376 -13.64 -7.83 -12.85
CA GLY A 376 -13.96 -9.22 -12.50
C GLY A 376 -14.23 -10.10 -13.72
N VAL A 377 -14.98 -9.60 -14.71
CA VAL A 377 -15.17 -10.29 -16.01
C VAL A 377 -13.85 -10.45 -16.77
N THR A 378 -12.99 -9.43 -16.74
CA THR A 378 -11.66 -9.50 -17.39
C THR A 378 -10.75 -10.51 -16.69
N ALA A 379 -10.76 -10.55 -15.36
CA ALA A 379 -10.03 -11.52 -14.54
C ALA A 379 -10.53 -12.97 -14.78
N ALA A 380 -11.85 -13.16 -14.90
CA ALA A 380 -12.45 -14.45 -15.26
C ALA A 380 -12.02 -14.93 -16.65
N ALA A 381 -12.12 -14.05 -17.66
CA ALA A 381 -11.71 -14.34 -19.03
C ALA A 381 -10.21 -14.64 -19.12
N PHE A 382 -9.36 -13.89 -18.40
CA PHE A 382 -7.93 -14.14 -18.27
C PHE A 382 -7.67 -15.53 -17.68
N ALA A 383 -8.17 -15.81 -16.47
CA ALA A 383 -7.91 -17.06 -15.75
C ALA A 383 -8.37 -18.30 -16.54
N TYR A 384 -9.54 -18.20 -17.21
CA TYR A 384 -9.99 -19.26 -18.12
C TYR A 384 -9.05 -19.44 -19.33
N SER A 385 -8.61 -18.35 -19.96
CA SER A 385 -7.78 -18.40 -21.17
C SER A 385 -6.37 -18.94 -20.90
N VAL A 386 -5.75 -18.56 -19.79
CA VAL A 386 -4.37 -18.97 -19.46
C VAL A 386 -4.28 -20.32 -18.75
N ARG A 387 -5.40 -20.97 -18.43
CA ARG A 387 -5.46 -22.15 -17.53
C ARG A 387 -4.45 -23.27 -17.82
N ASN A 388 -4.20 -23.56 -19.10
CA ASN A 388 -3.31 -24.66 -19.54
C ASN A 388 -1.83 -24.28 -19.63
N VAL A 389 -1.48 -23.00 -19.45
CA VAL A 389 -0.10 -22.49 -19.63
C VAL A 389 0.43 -21.74 -18.41
N TRP A 390 -0.45 -21.13 -17.60
CA TRP A 390 -0.07 -20.25 -16.50
C TRP A 390 0.76 -20.94 -15.42
N GLY A 391 0.39 -22.16 -15.03
CA GLY A 391 1.14 -22.93 -14.02
C GLY A 391 2.60 -23.20 -14.41
N ARG A 392 2.94 -23.21 -15.71
CA ARG A 392 4.30 -23.44 -16.22
C ARG A 392 5.27 -22.29 -15.91
N VAL A 393 4.76 -21.13 -15.49
CA VAL A 393 5.58 -20.03 -14.96
C VAL A 393 6.16 -20.38 -13.59
N PHE A 394 5.53 -21.30 -12.85
CA PHE A 394 5.87 -21.65 -11.47
C PHE A 394 6.48 -23.05 -11.32
N THR A 395 6.05 -24.03 -12.12
CA THR A 395 6.50 -25.43 -12.00
C THR A 395 6.42 -26.21 -13.31
N GLY A 396 7.24 -27.26 -13.42
CA GLY A 396 7.16 -28.28 -14.47
C GLY A 396 6.46 -29.58 -14.05
N ASP A 397 5.92 -29.65 -12.83
CA ASP A 397 5.23 -30.85 -12.31
C ASP A 397 3.83 -31.00 -12.92
N ASP A 398 3.61 -32.10 -13.66
CA ASP A 398 2.36 -32.34 -14.38
C ASP A 398 1.11 -32.44 -13.49
N GLU A 399 1.25 -32.89 -12.24
CA GLU A 399 0.11 -32.98 -11.33
C GLU A 399 -0.29 -31.60 -10.81
N ILE A 400 0.67 -30.78 -10.39
CA ILE A 400 0.44 -29.39 -9.98
C ILE A 400 -0.14 -28.59 -11.16
N LEU A 401 0.38 -28.80 -12.38
CA LEU A 401 -0.15 -28.17 -13.60
C LEU A 401 -1.60 -28.58 -13.86
N ARG A 402 -1.94 -29.87 -13.74
CA ARG A 402 -3.30 -30.39 -13.91
C ARG A 402 -4.28 -29.82 -12.87
N LEU A 403 -3.89 -29.79 -11.59
CA LEU A 403 -4.70 -29.21 -10.51
C LEU A 403 -4.92 -27.71 -10.73
N THR A 404 -3.86 -26.98 -11.06
CA THR A 404 -3.92 -25.53 -11.36
C THR A 404 -4.84 -25.25 -12.55
N ALA A 405 -4.73 -26.00 -13.64
CA ALA A 405 -5.55 -25.82 -14.84
C ALA A 405 -7.04 -26.10 -14.61
N ALA A 406 -7.37 -27.03 -13.69
CA ALA A 406 -8.74 -27.30 -13.28
C ALA A 406 -9.32 -26.21 -12.36
N ALA A 407 -8.51 -25.64 -11.48
CA ALA A 407 -8.95 -24.65 -10.49
C ALA A 407 -9.01 -23.20 -11.02
N LEU A 408 -8.16 -22.82 -11.99
CA LEU A 408 -8.11 -21.46 -12.54
C LEU A 408 -9.46 -20.92 -13.09
N PRO A 409 -10.28 -21.71 -13.80
CA PRO A 409 -11.64 -21.30 -14.18
C PRO A 409 -12.54 -20.98 -12.98
N ILE A 410 -12.43 -21.73 -11.88
CA ILE A 410 -13.24 -21.54 -10.66
C ILE A 410 -12.80 -20.25 -9.96
N LEU A 411 -11.49 -20.04 -9.81
CA LEU A 411 -10.90 -18.78 -9.33
C LEU A 411 -11.40 -17.58 -10.15
N GLY A 412 -11.38 -17.70 -11.47
CA GLY A 412 -11.90 -16.68 -12.39
C GLY A 412 -13.38 -16.36 -12.16
N LEU A 413 -14.23 -17.37 -11.94
CA LEU A 413 -15.65 -17.15 -11.61
C LEU A 413 -15.83 -16.43 -10.26
N CYS A 414 -15.01 -16.74 -9.24
CA CYS A 414 -15.03 -16.03 -7.97
C CYS A 414 -14.69 -14.55 -8.13
N GLU A 415 -13.77 -14.19 -9.03
CA GLU A 415 -13.37 -12.79 -9.28
C GLU A 415 -14.50 -11.90 -9.80
N ILE A 416 -15.52 -12.47 -10.46
CA ILE A 416 -16.72 -11.73 -10.90
C ILE A 416 -17.48 -11.15 -9.70
N GLY A 417 -17.50 -11.85 -8.56
CA GLY A 417 -18.07 -11.38 -7.30
C GLY A 417 -17.07 -10.62 -6.42
N ASN A 418 -15.82 -11.09 -6.36
CA ASN A 418 -14.76 -10.54 -5.51
C ASN A 418 -14.42 -9.10 -5.88
N CYS A 419 -14.27 -8.80 -7.18
CA CYS A 419 -13.91 -7.46 -7.64
C CYS A 419 -14.95 -6.39 -7.21
N PRO A 420 -16.27 -6.52 -7.51
CA PRO A 420 -17.30 -5.61 -6.99
C PRO A 420 -17.37 -5.55 -5.46
N GLN A 421 -17.21 -6.66 -4.75
CA GLN A 421 -17.21 -6.68 -3.28
C GLN A 421 -16.04 -5.86 -2.72
N THR A 422 -14.83 -6.04 -3.25
CA THR A 422 -13.61 -5.36 -2.82
C THR A 422 -13.73 -3.85 -2.98
N VAL A 423 -14.27 -3.41 -4.12
CA VAL A 423 -14.52 -1.98 -4.40
C VAL A 423 -15.70 -1.44 -3.59
N GLY A 424 -16.73 -2.25 -3.35
CA GLY A 424 -17.85 -1.92 -2.46
C GLY A 424 -17.39 -1.67 -1.02
N CYS A 425 -16.47 -2.48 -0.50
CA CYS A 425 -15.82 -2.21 0.79
C CYS A 425 -15.08 -0.87 0.80
N GLY A 426 -14.46 -0.48 -0.32
CA GLY A 426 -13.86 0.85 -0.50
C GLY A 426 -14.88 1.99 -0.42
N VAL A 427 -16.02 1.85 -1.10
CA VAL A 427 -17.14 2.79 -0.99
C VAL A 427 -17.63 2.88 0.46
N VAL A 428 -17.88 1.75 1.12
CA VAL A 428 -18.34 1.71 2.53
C VAL A 428 -17.36 2.42 3.46
N ARG A 429 -16.05 2.18 3.33
CA ARG A 429 -15.02 2.94 4.07
C ARG A 429 -15.14 4.44 3.80
N GLY A 430 -15.15 4.88 2.55
CA GLY A 430 -15.32 6.30 2.20
C GLY A 430 -16.58 6.96 2.79
N THR A 431 -17.69 6.20 2.88
CA THR A 431 -18.96 6.67 3.48
C THR A 431 -19.04 6.62 5.00
N ALA A 432 -18.06 6.05 5.71
CA ALA A 432 -18.21 5.76 7.14
C ALA A 432 -18.53 7.04 7.95
N PRO A 433 -19.46 7.01 8.93
CA PRO A 433 -19.92 8.23 9.58
C PRO A 433 -18.81 9.01 10.25
N ARG A 434 -18.84 10.35 10.11
CA ARG A 434 -18.12 11.24 11.01
C ARG A 434 -18.67 11.02 12.41
N THR A 435 -17.90 10.39 13.29
CA THR A 435 -18.19 10.45 14.72
C THR A 435 -17.97 11.89 15.17
N THR A 436 -19.08 12.61 15.33
CA THR A 436 -19.17 13.98 15.82
C THR A 436 -18.57 14.14 17.20
#